data_AF-A0A8H4Q5Q5-F1
#
_entry.id   AF-A0A8H4Q5Q5-F1
#
_cell.length_a   1.000
_cell.length_b   1.000
_cell.length_c   1.000
_cell.angle_alpha   90.00
_cell.angle_beta   90.00
_cell.angle_gamma   90.00
#
_symmetry.space_group_name_H-M   'P 1'
#
loop_
_entity.id
_entity.type
_entity.pdbx_description
1 polymer ?
#
loop_
_entity_poly.entity_id
_entity_poly.type
_entity_poly.pdbx_seq_one_letter_code
_entity_poly.pdbx_strand_id
1 'polypeptide(L)'
;MAVANFGNASVTIWDVSSPEALNLTTTIPFTLDQPGPIPSKQSSSKPHQTVLDPTGSFMVVCDFGADTLRIFRVGNHGLVPAGDVKVRPGSGPRHAAFTEVRGGRARLVLVNELSPRIDVFDVKYGEGMELALLSSVPVHGEGTQAPKDAFPSEVVISSDNKFVIVSSRNENNLQTPSFPNNTSQPSDPIISFKLDSSTGNLTDPQEVPAGGRFPRQFSMNAAGTLLAVALQKDERVVLIPRDPVTGKLGDRPVAFARVSGEVTSVIFSGEVVDGEDAE
;
A
#
# COMPACT_ATOMS: atom_id res chain seq x y z
N MET A 1 13.99 -8.11 -10.02
CA MET A 1 13.07 -7.86 -8.89
C MET A 1 13.81 -7.13 -7.77
N ALA A 2 13.19 -6.13 -7.13
CA ALA A 2 13.73 -5.48 -5.93
C ALA A 2 12.92 -5.93 -4.70
N VAL A 3 13.59 -6.14 -3.57
CA VAL A 3 12.98 -6.62 -2.33
C VAL A 3 13.41 -5.73 -1.17
N ALA A 4 12.44 -5.19 -0.43
CA ALA A 4 12.67 -4.44 0.80
C ALA A 4 12.84 -5.39 1.99
N ASN A 5 14.02 -5.37 2.64
CA ASN A 5 14.33 -6.23 3.77
C ASN A 5 14.16 -5.46 5.07
N PHE A 6 12.93 -5.46 5.60
CA PHE A 6 12.54 -4.70 6.80
C PHE A 6 13.45 -4.94 8.01
N GLY A 7 13.80 -6.20 8.31
CA GLY A 7 14.62 -6.55 9.47
C GLY A 7 16.13 -6.34 9.29
N ASN A 8 16.61 -6.29 8.04
CA ASN A 8 18.05 -6.25 7.72
C ASN A 8 18.49 -4.88 7.23
N ALA A 9 17.62 -3.86 7.31
CA ALA A 9 17.91 -2.49 6.89
C ALA A 9 18.50 -2.41 5.47
N SER A 10 17.93 -3.12 4.50
CA SER A 10 18.49 -3.16 3.15
C SER A 10 17.45 -3.36 2.06
N VAL A 11 17.83 -3.08 0.81
CA VAL A 11 17.13 -3.55 -0.39
C VAL A 11 18.02 -4.54 -1.13
N THR A 12 17.44 -5.64 -1.60
CA THR A 12 18.13 -6.63 -2.43
C THR A 12 17.56 -6.65 -3.85
N ILE A 13 18.44 -6.81 -4.83
CA ILE A 13 18.09 -6.92 -6.25
C ILE A 13 18.38 -8.34 -6.70
N TRP A 14 17.38 -8.94 -7.33
CA TRP A 14 17.41 -10.31 -7.81
C TRP A 14 17.18 -10.35 -9.31
N ASP A 15 17.99 -11.11 -10.02
CA ASP A 15 17.68 -11.57 -11.36
C ASP A 15 16.59 -12.63 -11.27
N VAL A 16 15.53 -12.42 -12.06
CA VAL A 16 14.33 -13.26 -12.11
C VAL A 16 14.02 -13.71 -13.54
N SER A 17 14.98 -13.56 -14.46
CA SER A 17 14.85 -13.99 -15.85
C SER A 17 14.60 -15.50 -15.99
N SER A 18 15.07 -16.29 -15.02
CA SER A 18 14.72 -17.68 -14.84
C SER A 18 14.02 -17.88 -13.49
N PRO A 19 12.70 -18.16 -13.46
CA PRO A 19 11.97 -18.43 -12.22
C PRO A 19 12.53 -19.60 -11.39
N GLU A 20 13.18 -20.56 -12.05
CA GLU A 20 13.81 -21.73 -11.40
C GLU A 20 15.17 -21.40 -10.78
N ALA A 21 15.78 -20.28 -11.16
CA ALA A 21 17.14 -19.91 -10.78
C ALA A 21 17.24 -18.41 -10.43
N LEU A 22 16.54 -18.02 -9.36
CA LEU A 22 16.63 -16.66 -8.82
C LEU A 22 18.06 -16.39 -8.32
N ASN A 23 18.67 -15.32 -8.80
CA ASN A 23 20.05 -14.96 -8.42
C ASN A 23 20.11 -13.59 -7.76
N LEU A 24 20.66 -13.52 -6.55
CA LEU A 24 20.90 -12.25 -5.86
C LEU A 24 22.05 -11.50 -6.56
N THR A 25 21.78 -10.34 -7.14
CA THR A 25 22.78 -9.55 -7.87
C THR A 25 23.36 -8.42 -7.03
N THR A 26 22.58 -7.84 -6.11
CA THR A 26 23.01 -6.65 -5.36
C THR A 26 22.31 -6.59 -4.01
N THR A 27 23.05 -6.16 -2.99
CA THR A 27 22.50 -5.77 -1.68
C THR A 27 22.87 -4.32 -1.42
N ILE A 28 21.88 -3.49 -1.15
CA ILE A 28 22.02 -2.07 -0.83
C ILE A 28 21.67 -1.90 0.65
N PRO A 29 22.66 -1.84 1.56
CA PRO A 29 22.42 -1.63 2.97
C PRO A 29 22.09 -0.15 3.25
N PHE A 30 21.33 0.08 4.31
CA PHE A 30 21.01 1.39 4.85
C PHE A 30 21.40 1.46 6.32
N THR A 31 21.90 2.62 6.70
CA THR A 31 22.23 2.95 8.09
C THR A 31 21.44 4.17 8.53
N LEU A 32 21.32 4.31 9.85
CA LEU A 32 20.85 5.53 10.48
C LEU A 32 21.93 6.03 11.42
N ASP A 33 22.28 7.30 11.30
CA ASP A 33 23.24 7.92 12.22
C ASP A 33 22.66 8.01 13.63
N GLN A 34 21.34 8.21 13.76
CA GLN A 34 20.60 8.24 15.01
C GLN A 34 19.24 7.57 14.85
N PRO A 35 18.68 6.96 15.93
CA PRO A 35 17.32 6.46 15.93
C PRO A 35 16.29 7.54 15.57
N GLY A 36 15.19 7.11 14.94
CA GLY A 36 14.00 7.93 14.75
C GLY A 36 13.28 8.23 16.08
N PRO A 37 12.28 9.12 16.06
CA PRO A 37 11.64 9.64 17.28
C PRO A 37 10.82 8.61 18.06
N ILE A 38 10.56 7.43 17.50
CA ILE A 38 9.92 6.30 18.20
C ILE A 38 10.94 5.15 18.32
N PRO A 39 11.90 5.17 19.27
CA PRO A 39 13.02 4.24 19.30
C PRO A 39 12.62 2.75 19.33
N SER A 40 11.49 2.42 19.95
CA SER A 40 10.96 1.04 19.99
C SER A 40 10.57 0.50 18.60
N LYS A 41 10.34 1.38 17.62
CA LYS A 41 9.95 1.04 16.25
C LYS A 41 11.00 1.49 15.23
N GLN A 42 11.74 2.56 15.51
CA GLN A 42 12.63 3.27 14.58
C GLN A 42 14.08 3.32 15.07
N SER A 43 14.57 2.25 15.70
CA SER A 43 15.97 2.13 16.15
C SER A 43 16.99 1.97 15.01
N SER A 44 16.54 1.61 13.81
CA SER A 44 17.35 1.39 12.62
C SER A 44 16.53 1.71 11.37
N SER A 45 17.18 1.80 10.20
CA SER A 45 16.50 1.81 8.91
C SER A 45 15.70 0.50 8.74
N LYS A 46 14.51 0.60 8.15
CA LYS A 46 13.59 -0.51 7.92
C LYS A 46 12.82 -0.31 6.61
N PRO A 47 13.44 -0.60 5.45
CA PRO A 47 12.74 -0.59 4.16
C PRO A 47 11.50 -1.49 4.23
N HIS A 48 10.33 -0.92 3.97
CA HIS A 48 9.05 -1.62 4.08
C HIS A 48 8.46 -1.95 2.70
N GLN A 49 8.75 -1.16 1.67
CA GLN A 49 8.32 -1.40 0.30
C GLN A 49 9.34 -0.83 -0.68
N THR A 50 9.53 -1.52 -1.80
CA THR A 50 10.14 -0.98 -3.02
C THR A 50 9.03 -0.82 -4.06
N VAL A 51 8.79 0.39 -4.54
CA VAL A 51 7.73 0.68 -5.50
C VAL A 51 8.33 1.29 -6.77
N LEU A 52 8.09 0.64 -7.90
CA LEU A 52 8.52 1.10 -9.20
C LEU A 52 7.60 2.24 -9.64
N ASP A 53 8.17 3.32 -10.11
CA ASP A 53 7.40 4.44 -10.65
C ASP A 53 6.76 4.05 -12.00
N PRO A 54 5.67 4.72 -12.40
CA PRO A 54 4.94 4.41 -13.64
C PRO A 54 5.75 4.59 -14.93
N THR A 55 6.89 5.30 -14.92
CA THR A 55 7.80 5.36 -16.07
C THR A 55 8.78 4.18 -16.15
N GLY A 56 8.90 3.40 -15.07
CA GLY A 56 9.89 2.34 -14.91
C GLY A 56 11.33 2.85 -14.73
N SER A 57 11.54 4.17 -14.66
CA SER A 57 12.87 4.79 -14.62
C SER A 57 13.38 5.03 -13.19
N PHE A 58 12.51 4.96 -12.19
CA PHE A 58 12.80 5.23 -10.79
C PHE A 58 12.14 4.20 -9.87
N MET A 59 12.81 3.91 -8.77
CA MET A 59 12.31 3.10 -7.67
C MET A 59 12.27 3.95 -6.41
N VAL A 60 11.14 3.94 -5.70
CA VAL A 60 11.00 4.55 -4.38
C VAL A 60 11.01 3.47 -3.32
N VAL A 61 11.81 3.66 -2.28
CA VAL A 61 11.85 2.78 -1.11
C VAL A 61 11.24 3.52 0.08
N CYS A 62 10.16 2.98 0.62
CA CYS A 62 9.54 3.48 1.84
C CYS A 62 10.34 2.98 3.04
N ASP A 63 11.20 3.82 3.61
CA ASP A 63 12.01 3.47 4.77
C ASP A 63 11.33 3.88 6.07
N PHE A 64 10.55 2.93 6.62
CA PHE A 64 9.78 3.06 7.85
C PHE A 64 10.62 3.56 9.02
N GLY A 65 11.83 3.02 9.17
CA GLY A 65 12.71 3.32 10.29
C GLY A 65 13.33 4.71 10.21
N ALA A 66 13.52 5.22 8.99
CA ALA A 66 14.22 6.46 8.71
C ALA A 66 13.30 7.67 8.50
N ASP A 67 11.98 7.49 8.49
CA ASP A 67 11.01 8.49 8.04
C ASP A 67 11.42 9.11 6.67
N THR A 68 11.76 8.25 5.72
CA THR A 68 12.35 8.67 4.43
C THR A 68 11.77 7.85 3.26
N LEU A 69 11.44 8.54 2.17
CA LEU A 69 11.30 7.95 0.84
C LEU A 69 12.65 8.03 0.13
N ARG A 70 13.31 6.90 -0.10
CA ARG A 70 14.60 6.85 -0.80
C ARG A 70 14.36 6.64 -2.29
N ILE A 71 14.97 7.46 -3.12
CA ILE A 71 14.76 7.46 -4.57
C ILE A 71 16.00 6.90 -5.25
N PHE A 72 15.77 5.96 -6.15
CA PHE A 72 16.80 5.39 -7.01
C PHE A 72 16.40 5.53 -8.46
N ARG A 73 17.37 5.80 -9.34
CA ARG A 73 17.24 5.61 -10.78
C ARG A 73 17.41 4.13 -11.09
N VAL A 74 16.53 3.59 -11.93
CA VAL A 74 16.65 2.24 -12.46
C VAL A 74 17.64 2.30 -13.62
N GLY A 75 18.75 1.57 -13.50
CA GLY A 75 19.78 1.45 -14.53
C GLY A 75 19.96 -0.01 -14.98
N ASN A 76 20.79 -0.20 -16.01
CA ASN A 76 21.03 -1.51 -16.63
C ASN A 76 21.56 -2.58 -15.66
N HIS A 77 22.26 -2.15 -14.61
CA HIS A 77 22.92 -3.04 -13.64
C HIS A 77 22.34 -2.93 -12.22
N GLY A 78 21.13 -2.38 -12.07
CA GLY A 78 20.45 -2.24 -10.79
C GLY A 78 20.05 -0.81 -10.46
N LEU A 79 20.02 -0.49 -9.16
CA LEU A 79 19.52 0.79 -8.65
C LEU A 79 20.67 1.75 -8.34
N VAL A 80 20.57 2.99 -8.84
CA VAL A 80 21.54 4.06 -8.59
C VAL A 80 20.87 5.11 -7.70
N PRO A 81 21.45 5.50 -6.54
CA PRO A 81 20.87 6.54 -5.68
C PRO A 81 20.58 7.84 -6.44
N ALA A 82 19.39 8.40 -6.25
CA ALA A 82 18.92 9.60 -6.95
C ALA A 82 18.31 10.66 -6.01
N GLY A 83 18.31 10.42 -4.70
CA GLY A 83 17.91 11.40 -3.69
C GLY A 83 17.05 10.76 -2.59
N ASP A 84 16.79 11.54 -1.55
CA ASP A 84 15.93 11.14 -0.44
C ASP A 84 14.91 12.26 -0.19
N VAL A 85 13.69 11.89 0.16
CA VAL A 85 12.65 12.82 0.62
C VAL A 85 12.23 12.44 2.03
N LYS A 86 12.42 13.37 2.97
CA LYS A 86 12.00 13.18 4.36
C LYS A 86 10.49 13.34 4.48
N VAL A 87 9.86 12.41 5.18
CA VAL A 87 8.48 12.58 5.65
C VAL A 87 8.51 13.12 7.08
N ARG A 88 7.33 13.38 7.66
CA ARG A 88 7.24 13.87 9.04
C ARG A 88 7.93 12.89 10.00
N PRO A 89 8.73 13.37 10.97
CA PRO A 89 9.30 12.50 11.99
C PRO A 89 8.21 11.72 12.75
N GLY A 90 8.40 10.42 12.90
CA GLY A 90 7.46 9.49 13.54
C GLY A 90 6.34 9.01 12.62
N SER A 91 6.44 9.25 11.31
CA SER A 91 5.46 8.78 10.33
C SER A 91 5.48 7.27 10.15
N GLY A 92 6.66 6.66 10.01
CA GLY A 92 6.81 5.27 9.62
C GLY A 92 6.22 4.99 8.23
N PRO A 93 6.79 5.56 7.14
CA PRO A 93 6.30 5.35 5.78
C PRO A 93 6.29 3.85 5.45
N ARG A 94 5.12 3.34 5.06
CA ARG A 94 4.92 1.90 4.89
C ARG A 94 4.81 1.50 3.42
N HIS A 95 3.63 1.66 2.84
CA HIS A 95 3.36 1.37 1.43
C HIS A 95 2.96 2.64 0.70
N ALA A 96 3.28 2.72 -0.59
CA ALA A 96 2.91 3.78 -1.48
C ALA A 96 2.36 3.20 -2.79
N ALA A 97 1.62 4.04 -3.51
CA ALA A 97 1.12 3.74 -4.85
C ALA A 97 1.22 5.00 -5.72
N PHE A 98 1.46 4.80 -7.02
CA PHE A 98 1.52 5.89 -7.99
C PHE A 98 0.25 5.95 -8.82
N THR A 99 -0.17 7.15 -9.19
CA THR A 99 -1.05 7.33 -10.35
C THR A 99 -0.24 7.17 -11.64
N GLU A 100 -0.93 7.04 -12.76
CA GLU A 100 -0.30 7.14 -14.09
C GLU A 100 0.39 8.50 -14.31
N VAL A 101 1.36 8.53 -15.23
CA VAL A 101 2.00 9.78 -15.67
C VAL A 101 1.14 10.51 -16.69
N ARG A 102 0.87 11.80 -16.43
CA ARG A 102 0.21 12.71 -17.38
C ARG A 102 0.98 14.02 -17.45
N GLY A 103 1.44 14.39 -18.64
CA GLY A 103 2.20 15.63 -18.85
C GLY A 103 3.49 15.72 -18.03
N GLY A 104 4.21 14.60 -17.87
CA GLY A 104 5.43 14.54 -17.07
C GLY A 104 5.21 14.65 -15.56
N ARG A 105 3.98 14.40 -15.08
CA ARG A 105 3.62 14.45 -13.66
C ARG A 105 2.79 13.24 -13.24
N ALA A 106 2.89 12.86 -11.98
CA ALA A 106 2.05 11.86 -11.33
C ALA A 106 1.75 12.26 -9.87
N ARG A 107 1.02 11.42 -9.15
CA ARG A 107 0.90 11.47 -7.70
C ARG A 107 1.51 10.22 -7.09
N LEU A 108 2.18 10.38 -5.95
CA LEU A 108 2.53 9.28 -5.07
C LEU A 108 1.66 9.41 -3.81
N VAL A 109 0.89 8.37 -3.51
CA VAL A 109 0.07 8.29 -2.29
C VAL A 109 0.77 7.34 -1.34
N LEU A 110 1.15 7.83 -0.17
CA LEU A 110 1.88 7.11 0.86
C LEU A 110 0.98 6.91 2.07
N VAL A 111 0.90 5.68 2.57
CA VAL A 111 0.31 5.38 3.87
C VAL A 111 1.40 5.23 4.93
N ASN A 112 1.21 5.93 6.05
CA ASN A 112 2.13 5.96 7.19
C ASN A 112 1.58 5.07 8.32
N GLU A 113 2.41 4.17 8.84
CA GLU A 113 2.00 3.14 9.82
C GLU A 113 2.05 3.63 11.28
N LEU A 114 3.01 4.51 11.62
CA LEU A 114 3.17 5.02 13.00
C LEU A 114 2.41 6.31 13.24
N SER A 115 2.26 7.15 12.20
CA SER A 115 1.34 8.27 12.18
C SER A 115 0.19 7.91 11.25
N PRO A 116 -1.02 7.61 11.76
CA PRO A 116 -2.16 7.16 10.93
C PRO A 116 -2.69 8.21 9.95
N ARG A 117 -1.89 8.51 8.92
CA ARG A 117 -2.12 9.54 7.91
C ARG A 117 -1.77 9.02 6.53
N ILE A 118 -2.40 9.62 5.53
CA ILE A 118 -2.13 9.40 4.12
C ILE A 118 -1.51 10.70 3.59
N ASP A 119 -0.29 10.59 3.05
CA ASP A 119 0.42 11.70 2.42
C ASP A 119 0.29 11.58 0.90
N VAL A 120 0.00 12.69 0.22
CA VAL A 120 -0.04 12.74 -1.25
C VAL A 120 1.04 13.69 -1.74
N PHE A 121 1.91 13.20 -2.62
CA PHE A 121 2.99 13.96 -3.23
C PHE A 121 2.69 14.25 -4.70
N ASP A 122 3.03 15.45 -5.16
CA ASP A 122 3.25 15.75 -6.57
C ASP A 122 4.57 15.11 -6.99
N VAL A 123 4.53 14.36 -8.07
CA VAL A 123 5.72 13.75 -8.67
C VAL A 123 5.95 14.47 -9.99
N LYS A 124 7.12 15.10 -10.14
CA LYS A 124 7.53 15.74 -11.40
C LYS A 124 8.69 14.97 -12.00
N TYR A 125 8.58 14.68 -13.29
CA TYR A 125 9.63 14.06 -14.07
C TYR A 125 10.34 15.11 -14.91
N GLY A 126 11.67 15.13 -14.82
CA GLY A 126 12.57 15.99 -15.59
C GLY A 126 13.89 15.25 -15.81
N GLU A 127 15.01 15.88 -15.46
CA GLU A 127 16.31 15.18 -15.41
C GLU A 127 16.31 14.07 -14.33
N GLY A 128 15.51 14.26 -13.28
CA GLY A 128 15.26 13.31 -12.19
C GLY A 128 13.77 13.14 -11.88
N MET A 129 13.49 12.60 -10.69
CA MET A 129 12.16 12.49 -10.11
C MET A 129 12.10 13.32 -8.83
N GLU A 130 11.26 14.35 -8.83
CA GLU A 130 11.07 15.24 -7.69
C GLU A 130 9.73 14.96 -7.01
N LEU A 131 9.73 14.81 -5.68
CA LEU A 131 8.54 14.61 -4.87
C LEU A 131 8.31 15.84 -3.99
N ALA A 132 7.13 16.45 -4.09
CA ALA A 132 6.71 17.55 -3.23
C ALA A 132 5.39 17.19 -2.53
N LEU A 133 5.35 17.28 -1.19
CA LEU A 133 4.14 17.00 -0.43
C LEU A 133 3.04 18.01 -0.80
N LEU A 134 1.89 17.52 -1.27
CA LEU A 134 0.72 18.34 -1.59
C LEU A 134 -0.26 18.38 -0.43
N SER A 135 -0.57 17.21 0.13
CA SER A 135 -1.57 17.07 1.19
C SER A 135 -1.18 15.95 2.16
N SER A 136 -1.72 16.01 3.37
CA SER A 136 -1.56 14.97 4.37
C SER A 136 -2.82 14.96 5.24
N VAL A 137 -3.56 13.85 5.23
CA VAL A 137 -4.89 13.71 5.86
C VAL A 137 -4.86 12.55 6.87
N PRO A 138 -5.62 12.59 7.97
CA PRO A 138 -5.80 11.39 8.82
C PRO A 138 -6.39 10.23 8.00
N VAL A 139 -6.07 8.99 8.37
CA VAL A 139 -6.49 7.80 7.60
C VAL A 139 -8.02 7.59 7.54
N HIS A 140 -8.78 8.19 8.45
CA HIS A 140 -10.26 8.20 8.45
C HIS A 140 -10.86 9.51 7.89
N GLY A 141 -10.03 10.38 7.31
CA GLY A 141 -10.44 11.71 6.84
C GLY A 141 -10.33 12.80 7.91
N GLU A 142 -10.51 14.05 7.46
CA GLU A 142 -10.44 15.21 8.35
C GLU A 142 -11.52 15.16 9.44
N GLY A 143 -11.16 15.59 10.65
CA GLY A 143 -12.05 15.59 11.81
C GLY A 143 -12.19 14.23 12.52
N THR A 144 -11.66 13.15 11.97
CA THR A 144 -11.73 11.81 12.56
C THR A 144 -10.33 11.29 12.85
N GLN A 145 -10.07 10.94 14.12
CA GLN A 145 -8.81 10.33 14.53
C GLN A 145 -8.95 8.81 14.55
N ALA A 146 -7.91 8.12 14.10
CA ALA A 146 -7.82 6.68 14.25
C ALA A 146 -7.76 6.29 15.74
N PRO A 147 -8.26 5.11 16.11
CA PRO A 147 -8.04 4.56 17.45
C PRO A 147 -6.55 4.56 17.83
N LYS A 148 -6.30 4.59 19.14
CA LYS A 148 -4.95 4.38 19.65
C LYS A 148 -4.44 3.02 19.17
N ASP A 149 -3.21 3.00 18.65
CA ASP A 149 -2.55 1.80 18.11
C ASP A 149 -3.21 1.25 16.82
N ALA A 150 -3.90 2.09 16.04
CA ALA A 150 -4.25 1.80 14.65
C ALA A 150 -2.98 1.76 13.78
N PHE A 151 -2.88 0.77 12.90
CA PHE A 151 -1.74 0.58 12.01
C PHE A 151 -2.19 0.52 10.54
N PRO A 152 -2.33 1.67 9.87
CA PRO A 152 -2.55 1.71 8.43
C PRO A 152 -1.52 0.85 7.69
N SER A 153 -1.97 0.16 6.65
CA SER A 153 -1.19 -0.88 5.99
C SER A 153 -1.08 -0.70 4.48
N GLU A 154 -2.10 -1.12 3.74
CA GLU A 154 -2.01 -1.19 2.29
C GLU A 154 -2.65 0.04 1.66
N VAL A 155 -2.14 0.46 0.50
CA VAL A 155 -2.74 1.52 -0.30
C VAL A 155 -2.78 1.11 -1.76
N VAL A 156 -3.95 1.23 -2.37
CA VAL A 156 -4.19 0.97 -3.80
C VAL A 156 -4.89 2.18 -4.40
N ILE A 157 -4.49 2.53 -5.62
CA ILE A 157 -5.17 3.55 -6.42
C ILE A 157 -5.99 2.86 -7.50
N SER A 158 -7.20 3.34 -7.74
CA SER A 158 -8.03 2.84 -8.85
C SER A 158 -7.38 3.11 -10.20
N SER A 159 -7.62 2.25 -11.19
CA SER A 159 -7.02 2.36 -12.53
C SER A 159 -7.38 3.66 -13.25
N ASP A 160 -8.50 4.30 -12.91
CA ASP A 160 -8.89 5.61 -13.43
C ASP A 160 -8.23 6.80 -12.69
N ASN A 161 -7.37 6.53 -11.70
CA ASN A 161 -6.67 7.47 -10.84
C ASN A 161 -7.59 8.37 -9.99
N LYS A 162 -8.85 7.99 -9.78
CA LYS A 162 -9.83 8.82 -9.05
C LYS A 162 -10.05 8.41 -7.61
N PHE A 163 -9.64 7.21 -7.20
CA PHE A 163 -9.92 6.70 -5.87
C PHE A 163 -8.66 6.12 -5.23
N VAL A 164 -8.49 6.42 -3.95
CA VAL A 164 -7.46 5.83 -3.09
C VAL A 164 -8.19 4.92 -2.11
N ILE A 165 -7.73 3.69 -1.98
CA ILE A 165 -8.26 2.72 -1.02
C ILE A 165 -7.13 2.36 -0.06
N VAL A 166 -7.42 2.39 1.24
CA VAL A 166 -6.46 2.08 2.30
C VAL A 166 -7.04 1.03 3.24
N SER A 167 -6.20 0.11 3.71
CA SER A 167 -6.53 -0.75 4.83
C SER A 167 -5.88 -0.25 6.11
N SER A 168 -6.55 -0.42 7.24
CA SER A 168 -5.96 -0.18 8.56
C SER A 168 -6.21 -1.35 9.48
N ARG A 169 -5.31 -1.58 10.43
CA ARG A 169 -5.28 -2.76 11.29
C ARG A 169 -5.40 -2.37 12.75
N ASN A 170 -5.85 -3.34 13.55
CA ASN A 170 -5.85 -3.26 15.01
C ASN A 170 -6.83 -2.21 15.57
N GLU A 171 -7.88 -1.92 14.82
CA GLU A 171 -8.92 -0.98 15.23
C GLU A 171 -10.13 -1.69 15.83
N ASN A 172 -10.56 -2.79 15.22
CA ASN A 172 -11.67 -3.66 15.63
C ASN A 172 -12.97 -2.89 15.97
N ASN A 173 -13.17 -1.73 15.35
CA ASN A 173 -14.25 -0.77 15.62
C ASN A 173 -15.49 -1.00 14.76
N LEU A 174 -15.41 -1.86 13.74
CA LEU A 174 -16.52 -2.24 12.89
C LEU A 174 -17.01 -3.66 13.19
N GLN A 175 -18.18 -3.99 12.64
CA GLN A 175 -18.77 -5.32 12.72
C GLN A 175 -18.98 -5.88 11.32
N THR A 176 -18.77 -7.18 11.16
CA THR A 176 -19.05 -7.92 9.93
C THR A 176 -19.67 -9.27 10.31
N PRO A 177 -20.50 -9.88 9.46
CA PRO A 177 -20.88 -11.26 9.67
C PRO A 177 -19.66 -12.19 9.57
N SER A 178 -19.62 -13.19 10.45
CA SER A 178 -18.64 -14.27 10.42
C SER A 178 -18.96 -15.20 9.26
N PHE A 179 -17.93 -15.89 8.75
CA PHE A 179 -18.08 -16.87 7.70
C PHE A 179 -17.78 -18.28 8.25
N PRO A 180 -18.60 -19.30 7.95
CA PRO A 180 -19.85 -19.26 7.19
C PRO A 180 -21.11 -18.99 8.05
N ASN A 181 -20.95 -18.80 9.37
CA ASN A 181 -22.06 -18.89 10.33
C ASN A 181 -22.87 -17.61 10.51
N ASN A 182 -22.49 -16.50 9.86
CA ASN A 182 -23.20 -15.22 9.83
C ASN A 182 -23.44 -14.58 11.21
N THR A 183 -22.62 -14.92 12.21
CA THR A 183 -22.65 -14.28 13.54
C THR A 183 -21.86 -12.98 13.50
N SER A 184 -22.27 -11.94 14.22
CA SER A 184 -21.47 -10.69 14.27
C SER A 184 -20.08 -10.96 14.84
N GLN A 185 -19.05 -10.44 14.18
CA GLN A 185 -17.67 -10.46 14.66
C GLN A 185 -17.00 -9.09 14.41
N PRO A 186 -15.98 -8.71 15.20
CA PRO A 186 -15.22 -7.50 14.97
C PRO A 186 -14.53 -7.51 13.60
N SER A 187 -14.44 -6.33 12.99
CA SER A 187 -13.69 -6.08 11.77
C SER A 187 -12.84 -4.82 11.92
N ASP A 188 -11.70 -4.84 11.26
CA ASP A 188 -10.92 -3.64 10.93
C ASP A 188 -11.48 -2.99 9.65
N PRO A 189 -11.12 -1.72 9.35
CA PRO A 189 -11.68 -1.00 8.21
C PRO A 189 -10.89 -1.15 6.89
N ILE A 190 -11.63 -1.07 5.78
CA ILE A 190 -11.14 -0.60 4.47
C ILE A 190 -11.77 0.77 4.24
N ILE A 191 -10.96 1.74 3.82
CA ILE A 191 -11.36 3.14 3.68
C ILE A 191 -11.07 3.60 2.26
N SER A 192 -12.08 4.12 1.56
CA SER A 192 -11.94 4.68 0.22
C SER A 192 -12.12 6.19 0.22
N PHE A 193 -11.29 6.89 -0.54
CA PHE A 193 -11.32 8.33 -0.75
C PHE A 193 -11.42 8.65 -2.23
N LYS A 194 -12.02 9.79 -2.57
CA LYS A 194 -11.82 10.43 -3.87
C LYS A 194 -10.50 11.19 -3.87
N LEU A 195 -9.71 11.00 -4.93
CA LEU A 195 -8.48 11.73 -5.19
C LEU A 195 -8.75 12.86 -6.19
N ASP A 196 -8.53 14.10 -5.76
CA ASP A 196 -8.41 15.22 -6.68
C ASP A 196 -7.02 15.20 -7.32
N SER A 197 -6.97 14.88 -8.61
CA SER A 197 -5.71 14.79 -9.36
C SER A 197 -4.96 16.12 -9.43
N SER A 198 -5.63 17.26 -9.35
CA SER A 198 -5.02 18.58 -9.44
C SER A 198 -4.38 19.00 -8.12
N THR A 199 -5.13 18.91 -7.02
CA THR A 199 -4.70 19.39 -5.69
C THR A 199 -4.01 18.33 -4.85
N GLY A 200 -4.23 17.04 -5.16
CA GLY A 200 -3.80 15.92 -4.31
C GLY A 200 -4.64 15.73 -3.06
N ASN A 201 -5.80 16.40 -2.94
CA ASN A 201 -6.68 16.24 -1.79
C ASN A 201 -7.42 14.90 -1.84
N LEU A 202 -7.58 14.30 -0.66
CA LEU A 202 -8.43 13.13 -0.44
C LEU A 202 -9.71 13.56 0.25
N THR A 203 -10.86 13.20 -0.32
CA THR A 203 -12.19 13.66 0.14
C THR A 203 -13.20 12.52 0.16
N ASP A 204 -14.34 12.77 0.80
CA ASP A 204 -15.48 11.85 0.89
C ASP A 204 -15.09 10.43 1.36
N PRO A 205 -14.46 10.27 2.55
CA PRO A 205 -14.12 8.95 3.06
C PRO A 205 -15.37 8.06 3.17
N GLN A 206 -15.31 6.88 2.56
CA GLN A 206 -16.21 5.77 2.84
C GLN A 206 -15.45 4.69 3.58
N GLU A 207 -15.91 4.38 4.79
CA GLU A 207 -15.39 3.30 5.60
C GLU A 207 -16.33 2.09 5.56
N VAL A 208 -15.78 0.89 5.32
CA VAL A 208 -16.51 -0.38 5.34
C VAL A 208 -15.73 -1.45 6.11
N PRO A 209 -16.40 -2.47 6.68
CA PRO A 209 -15.73 -3.60 7.29
C PRO A 209 -14.86 -4.36 6.27
N ALA A 210 -13.60 -4.63 6.61
CA ALA A 210 -12.69 -5.46 5.83
C ALA A 210 -13.12 -6.94 5.73
N GLY A 211 -14.14 -7.37 6.48
CA GLY A 211 -14.59 -8.76 6.56
C GLY A 211 -13.92 -9.58 7.65
N GLY A 212 -13.13 -8.94 8.51
CA GLY A 212 -12.43 -9.52 9.66
C GLY A 212 -11.30 -8.61 10.13
N ARG A 213 -10.29 -9.19 10.79
CA ARG A 213 -9.26 -8.45 11.51
C ARG A 213 -7.91 -8.55 10.81
N PHE A 214 -7.11 -7.51 11.01
CA PHE A 214 -5.78 -7.32 10.46
C PHE A 214 -5.72 -7.48 8.92
N PRO A 215 -6.39 -6.61 8.14
CA PRO A 215 -6.28 -6.55 6.69
C PRO A 215 -4.90 -6.02 6.26
N ARG A 216 -3.84 -6.82 6.43
CA ARG A 216 -2.44 -6.39 6.25
C ARG A 216 -2.11 -6.01 4.82
N GLN A 217 -2.79 -6.65 3.86
CA GLN A 217 -2.71 -6.34 2.44
C GLN A 217 -4.03 -6.70 1.78
N PHE A 218 -4.37 -5.96 0.73
CA PHE A 218 -5.45 -6.30 -0.20
C PHE A 218 -5.01 -5.96 -1.63
N SER A 219 -5.66 -6.56 -2.61
CA SER A 219 -5.49 -6.22 -4.02
C SER A 219 -6.84 -5.92 -4.67
N MET A 220 -6.80 -5.20 -5.79
CA MET A 220 -7.97 -4.90 -6.61
C MET A 220 -7.82 -5.61 -7.95
N ASN A 221 -8.91 -6.16 -8.48
CA ASN A 221 -8.90 -6.80 -9.80
C ASN A 221 -8.76 -5.75 -10.92
N ALA A 222 -8.39 -6.19 -12.12
CA ALA A 222 -8.18 -5.30 -13.28
C ALA A 222 -9.42 -4.46 -13.64
N ALA A 223 -10.62 -5.04 -13.50
CA ALA A 223 -11.88 -4.34 -13.75
C ALA A 223 -12.22 -3.28 -12.68
N GLY A 224 -11.52 -3.27 -11.54
CA GLY A 224 -11.78 -2.35 -10.43
C GLY A 224 -13.10 -2.60 -9.68
N THR A 225 -13.68 -3.78 -9.86
CA THR A 225 -14.99 -4.18 -9.33
C THR A 225 -14.92 -5.01 -8.07
N LEU A 226 -13.75 -5.54 -7.71
CA LEU A 226 -13.54 -6.41 -6.56
C LEU A 226 -12.24 -6.07 -5.85
N LEU A 227 -12.30 -6.04 -4.51
CA LEU A 227 -11.14 -6.08 -3.63
C LEU A 227 -11.02 -7.49 -3.03
N ALA A 228 -9.83 -8.08 -3.12
CA ALA A 228 -9.49 -9.28 -2.36
C ALA A 228 -8.68 -8.85 -1.13
N VAL A 229 -9.16 -9.18 0.06
CA VAL A 229 -8.57 -8.73 1.33
C VAL A 229 -8.04 -9.93 2.10
N ALA A 230 -6.73 -9.93 2.40
CA ALA A 230 -6.10 -10.94 3.24
C ALA A 230 -6.23 -10.57 4.72
N LEU A 231 -6.88 -11.44 5.51
CA LEU A 231 -7.19 -11.18 6.91
C LEU A 231 -6.26 -12.01 7.82
N GLN A 232 -5.18 -11.39 8.27
CA GLN A 232 -4.07 -12.06 8.96
C GLN A 232 -4.51 -12.81 10.22
N LYS A 233 -5.53 -12.33 10.93
CA LYS A 233 -5.99 -12.91 12.21
C LYS A 233 -7.27 -13.74 12.08
N ASP A 234 -7.63 -14.12 10.85
CA ASP A 234 -8.92 -14.74 10.55
C ASP A 234 -8.83 -15.92 9.56
N GLU A 235 -7.61 -16.32 9.16
CA GLU A 235 -7.32 -17.48 8.30
C GLU A 235 -8.16 -17.51 7.02
N ARG A 236 -8.37 -16.35 6.41
CA ARG A 236 -9.21 -16.23 5.21
C ARG A 236 -8.86 -15.03 4.34
N VAL A 237 -9.22 -15.16 3.07
CA VAL A 237 -9.36 -14.06 2.13
C VAL A 237 -10.84 -13.81 1.90
N VAL A 238 -11.25 -12.56 1.80
CA VAL A 238 -12.62 -12.19 1.42
C VAL A 238 -12.64 -11.32 0.17
N LEU A 239 -13.75 -11.32 -0.55
CA LEU A 239 -14.00 -10.43 -1.68
C LEU A 239 -15.02 -9.36 -1.31
N ILE A 240 -14.66 -8.08 -1.45
CA ILE A 240 -15.56 -6.93 -1.26
C ILE A 240 -15.86 -6.31 -2.64
N PRO A 241 -17.13 -6.12 -3.01
CA PRO A 241 -17.49 -5.51 -4.29
C PRO A 241 -17.22 -4.01 -4.26
N ARG A 242 -16.90 -3.46 -5.42
CA ARG A 242 -16.70 -2.04 -5.65
C ARG A 242 -17.44 -1.62 -6.92
N ASP A 243 -18.10 -0.47 -6.87
CA ASP A 243 -18.58 0.20 -8.06
C ASP A 243 -17.44 1.03 -8.67
N PRO A 244 -16.95 0.72 -9.90
CA PRO A 244 -15.84 1.44 -10.49
C PRO A 244 -16.15 2.88 -10.89
N VAL A 245 -17.43 3.21 -11.09
CA VAL A 245 -17.87 4.56 -11.48
C VAL A 245 -17.95 5.46 -10.26
N THR A 246 -18.58 4.99 -9.19
CA THR A 246 -18.79 5.80 -7.98
C THR A 246 -17.69 5.65 -6.94
N GLY A 247 -16.87 4.61 -7.07
CA GLY A 247 -15.85 4.20 -6.10
C GLY A 247 -16.40 3.52 -4.85
N LYS A 248 -17.73 3.38 -4.74
CA LYS A 248 -18.35 2.85 -3.53
C LYS A 248 -17.98 1.40 -3.29
N LEU A 249 -17.57 1.10 -2.06
CA LEU A 249 -17.37 -0.25 -1.59
C LEU A 249 -18.68 -0.83 -1.06
N GLY A 250 -18.86 -2.14 -1.23
CA GLY A 250 -19.94 -2.88 -0.57
C GLY A 250 -19.75 -2.88 0.95
N ASP A 251 -20.87 -2.90 1.67
CA ASP A 251 -20.92 -2.91 3.13
C ASP A 251 -20.56 -4.26 3.76
N ARG A 252 -20.49 -5.32 2.94
CA ARG A 252 -20.12 -6.68 3.36
C ARG A 252 -19.38 -7.42 2.26
N PRO A 253 -18.53 -8.40 2.61
CA PRO A 253 -17.95 -9.28 1.62
C PRO A 253 -19.00 -10.19 0.96
N VAL A 254 -18.75 -10.55 -0.30
CA VAL A 254 -19.65 -11.37 -1.14
C VAL A 254 -19.14 -12.79 -1.34
N ALA A 255 -17.86 -13.05 -1.07
CA ALA A 255 -17.25 -14.37 -1.12
C ALA A 255 -16.07 -14.45 -0.14
N PHE A 256 -15.66 -15.66 0.21
CA PHE A 256 -14.47 -15.91 1.01
C PHE A 256 -13.81 -17.24 0.63
N ALA A 257 -12.51 -17.34 0.90
CA ALA A 257 -11.75 -18.58 0.84
C ALA A 257 -10.99 -18.74 2.16
N ARG A 258 -11.04 -19.94 2.75
CA ARG A 258 -10.21 -20.26 3.92
C ARG A 258 -8.79 -20.53 3.47
N VAL A 259 -7.85 -19.92 4.18
CA VAL A 259 -6.41 -20.09 3.96
C VAL A 259 -5.78 -20.18 5.35
N SER A 260 -5.32 -21.37 5.72
CA SER A 260 -4.79 -21.63 7.06
C SER A 260 -3.59 -20.72 7.38
N GLY A 261 -3.47 -20.34 8.65
CA GLY A 261 -2.39 -19.49 9.14
C GLY A 261 -2.60 -17.99 8.91
N GLU A 262 -1.51 -17.24 9.04
CA GLU A 262 -1.54 -15.77 8.94
C GLU A 262 -1.51 -15.31 7.47
N VAL A 263 -2.68 -15.06 6.89
CA VAL A 263 -2.78 -14.56 5.51
C VAL A 263 -2.39 -13.08 5.47
N THR A 264 -1.24 -12.79 4.87
CA THR A 264 -0.65 -11.44 4.89
C THR A 264 -0.60 -10.77 3.52
N SER A 265 -0.92 -11.50 2.45
CA SER A 265 -0.92 -11.02 1.07
C SER A 265 -1.90 -11.81 0.21
N VAL A 266 -2.51 -11.13 -0.74
CA VAL A 266 -3.38 -11.66 -1.80
C VAL A 266 -3.22 -10.81 -3.05
N ILE A 267 -3.11 -11.47 -4.20
CA ILE A 267 -3.07 -10.82 -5.51
C ILE A 267 -4.12 -11.44 -6.42
N PHE A 268 -4.78 -10.63 -7.23
CA PHE A 268 -5.48 -11.13 -8.41
C PHE A 268 -4.43 -11.50 -9.46
N SER A 269 -4.53 -12.69 -10.04
CA SER A 269 -3.77 -13.03 -11.25
C SER A 269 -4.29 -12.19 -12.42
N GLY A 270 -3.38 -11.67 -13.25
CA GLY A 270 -3.71 -10.81 -14.39
C GLY A 270 -4.25 -11.54 -15.61
N GLU A 271 -4.64 -12.82 -15.49
CA GLU A 271 -5.27 -13.53 -16.59
C GLU A 271 -6.72 -13.11 -16.71
N VAL A 272 -7.01 -12.35 -17.77
CA VAL A 272 -8.34 -12.38 -18.38
C VAL A 272 -8.50 -13.81 -18.88
N VAL A 273 -9.23 -14.63 -18.14
CA VAL A 273 -9.77 -15.85 -18.71
C VAL A 273 -10.80 -15.36 -19.71
N ASP A 274 -10.40 -15.24 -20.98
CA ASP A 274 -11.35 -15.15 -22.08
C ASP A 274 -12.26 -16.37 -21.93
N GLY A 275 -13.50 -16.10 -21.56
CA GLY A 275 -14.50 -17.13 -21.39
C GLY A 275 -14.89 -17.70 -22.73
N GLU A 276 -14.09 -18.62 -23.25
CA GLU A 276 -14.54 -19.68 -24.14
C GLU A 276 -13.94 -20.99 -23.61
N ASP A 277 -14.83 -21.98 -23.47
CA ASP A 277 -14.58 -23.39 -23.17
C ASP A 277 -14.50 -23.82 -21.69
N ALA A 278 -15.69 -24.02 -21.11
CA ALA A 278 -16.01 -25.26 -20.39
C ALA A 278 -17.53 -25.45 -20.33
N GLU A 279 -18.08 -26.13 -21.35
CA GLU A 279 -19.27 -26.99 -21.18
C GLU A 279 -18.92 -28.24 -20.35
#